data_AF-A0A6I3FY72-F1
#
_entry.id   AF-A0A6I3FY72-F1
#
_cell.length_a   1.000
_cell.length_b   1.000
_cell.length_c   1.000
_cell.angle_alpha   90.00
_cell.angle_beta   90.00
_cell.angle_gamma   90.00
#
_symmetry.space_group_name_H-M   'P 1'
#
loop_
_entity.id
_entity.type
_entity.pdbx_description
1 polymer ?
#
loop_
_entity_poly.entity_id
_entity_poly.type
_entity_poly.pdbx_seq_one_letter_code
_entity_poly.pdbx_strand_id
1 'polypeptide(L)'
;MSIVWNAHQVSAGLDEIEIARPALFDRVKDLLDDYHGVVRSERYYDILLGDFVERYLHLVYVAMRDLKSEIESLAKFGSSEDSSSKVNFQTIRTTLEFFSDYPKLPTLTLKTLHALTKFGIPGVLVSRDAIVIKNSVSGGRRDKIIVRLLRVLRFAKSARVLFVRPFSGRIPFSWIGAMASWRSWAAHDELQIKYSVEVSPDTEWRESKILKIDEDSSLSEISCALVSLYLPASLVEAFEPIRRLVVEARPSRPDHLYSSQSLWTHIEFKILAAEWCELGTKLHYHQHGGWYGLDDSHVGEQFECRVSDFYYTWGWSRGDKHTHVLSPLINSPRSHKKSCDSLICFDQPQQIYRLQYFPLPGTLQSMYEQVSEFVGIRESNTDLKIRMFPGDYGNAQRQAIVAAKPDAQFGNSGDIFDQYSVSRIVFHSYLGTSWLETLGINTPTICFYDPDAYKFRSDAKPLIDALTQVGILHTSGKSAAIHANKIDGNVQSWWLSTDVQLARTNFTEKFANFSTEWKSQWQREFSKLLKS
;
A
#
# COMPACT_ATOMS: atom_id res chain seq x y z
N MET A 1 3.33 -19.85 21.33
CA MET A 1 4.19 -19.82 20.12
C MET A 1 3.70 -18.66 19.26
N SER A 2 4.60 -17.90 18.62
CA SER A 2 4.20 -16.85 17.68
C SER A 2 3.56 -17.46 16.44
N ILE A 3 2.45 -16.89 15.98
CA ILE A 3 1.74 -17.33 14.78
C ILE A 3 2.66 -17.13 13.55
N VAL A 4 2.73 -18.14 12.68
CA VAL A 4 3.50 -18.10 11.42
C VAL A 4 2.56 -17.71 10.28
N TRP A 5 2.71 -16.50 9.75
CA TRP A 5 1.84 -15.95 8.70
C TRP A 5 2.31 -16.34 7.30
N ASN A 6 2.10 -17.60 6.95
CA ASN A 6 2.27 -18.09 5.58
C ASN A 6 1.03 -17.76 4.72
N ALA A 7 1.14 -18.01 3.41
CA ALA A 7 0.10 -17.71 2.42
C ALA A 7 -1.24 -18.41 2.71
N HIS A 8 -1.24 -19.57 3.36
CA HIS A 8 -2.46 -20.26 3.76
C HIS A 8 -3.20 -19.49 4.86
N GLN A 9 -2.49 -19.10 5.93
CA GLN A 9 -3.08 -18.30 7.01
C GLN A 9 -3.49 -16.90 6.54
N VAL A 10 -2.70 -16.29 5.66
CA VAL A 10 -3.07 -15.02 5.01
C VAL A 10 -4.38 -15.18 4.24
N SER A 11 -4.55 -16.25 3.45
CA SER A 11 -5.79 -16.49 2.71
C SER A 11 -6.99 -16.63 3.66
N ALA A 12 -6.87 -17.47 4.69
CA ALA A 12 -7.95 -17.66 5.65
C ALA A 12 -8.36 -16.36 6.36
N GLY A 13 -7.37 -15.54 6.76
CA GLY A 13 -7.67 -14.25 7.38
C GLY A 13 -8.27 -13.23 6.41
N LEU A 14 -7.85 -13.22 5.14
CA LEU A 14 -8.47 -12.37 4.13
C LEU A 14 -9.93 -12.77 3.85
N ASP A 15 -10.24 -14.07 3.83
CA ASP A 15 -11.60 -14.57 3.66
C ASP A 15 -12.51 -14.11 4.82
N GLU A 16 -12.04 -14.23 6.06
CA GLU A 16 -12.78 -13.76 7.26
C GLU A 16 -13.00 -12.24 7.23
N ILE A 17 -11.99 -11.47 6.82
CA ILE A 17 -12.07 -10.01 6.71
C ILE A 17 -13.07 -9.61 5.62
N GLU A 18 -13.06 -10.28 4.47
CA GLU A 18 -14.02 -10.03 3.39
C GLU A 18 -15.46 -10.27 3.85
N ILE A 19 -15.71 -11.35 4.60
CA ILE A 19 -17.03 -11.66 5.17
C ILE A 19 -17.47 -10.61 6.20
N ALA A 20 -16.56 -10.13 7.05
CA ALA A 20 -16.88 -9.19 8.11
C ALA A 20 -17.09 -7.75 7.62
N ARG A 21 -16.52 -7.40 6.45
CA ARG A 21 -16.46 -6.02 5.97
C ARG A 21 -17.82 -5.34 5.80
N PRO A 22 -18.85 -5.95 5.19
CA PRO A 22 -20.14 -5.27 4.98
C PRO A 22 -20.79 -4.81 6.29
N ALA A 23 -20.86 -5.71 7.29
CA ALA A 23 -21.47 -5.40 8.58
C ALA A 23 -20.76 -4.25 9.32
N LEU A 24 -19.43 -4.25 9.30
CA LEU A 24 -18.65 -3.15 9.88
C LEU A 24 -18.86 -1.85 9.12
N PHE A 25 -18.84 -1.90 7.78
CA PHE A 25 -19.00 -0.72 6.95
C PHE A 25 -20.36 -0.05 7.17
N ASP A 26 -21.44 -0.84 7.21
CA ASP A 26 -22.80 -0.36 7.50
C ASP A 26 -22.86 0.29 8.89
N ARG A 27 -22.28 -0.36 9.90
CA ARG A 27 -22.20 0.20 11.25
C ARG A 27 -21.47 1.53 11.29
N VAL A 28 -20.33 1.65 10.60
CA VAL A 28 -19.56 2.90 10.56
C VAL A 28 -20.35 3.99 9.86
N LYS A 29 -20.99 3.67 8.73
CA LYS A 29 -21.85 4.61 8.02
C LYS A 29 -22.96 5.13 8.94
N ASP A 30 -23.70 4.24 9.61
CA ASP A 30 -24.79 4.62 10.51
C ASP A 30 -24.32 5.49 11.68
N LEU A 31 -23.15 5.17 12.26
CA LEU A 31 -22.55 5.99 13.31
C LEU A 31 -22.19 7.39 12.84
N LEU A 32 -21.64 7.51 11.62
CA LEU A 32 -21.24 8.80 11.07
C LEU A 32 -22.44 9.62 10.60
N ASP A 33 -23.45 8.99 9.99
CA ASP A 33 -24.70 9.68 9.63
C ASP A 33 -25.40 10.24 10.88
N ASP A 34 -25.53 9.42 11.94
CA ASP A 34 -26.10 9.80 13.25
C ASP A 34 -25.33 10.96 13.88
N TYR A 35 -23.99 10.86 13.95
CA TYR A 35 -23.16 11.88 14.58
C TYR A 35 -23.17 13.22 13.84
N HIS A 36 -23.13 13.17 12.50
CA HIS A 36 -23.07 14.38 11.66
C HIS A 36 -24.44 14.95 11.32
N GLY A 37 -25.53 14.22 11.61
CA GLY A 37 -26.89 14.63 11.29
C GLY A 37 -27.14 14.77 9.77
N VAL A 38 -26.41 14.01 8.96
CA VAL A 38 -26.54 13.98 7.49
C VAL A 38 -26.64 12.54 7.03
N VAL A 39 -27.27 12.30 5.88
CA VAL A 39 -27.28 10.99 5.24
C VAL A 39 -26.49 11.07 3.94
N ARG A 40 -25.41 10.30 3.83
CA ARG A 40 -24.59 10.22 2.61
C ARG A 40 -24.64 8.84 1.97
N SER A 41 -24.22 8.77 0.71
CA SER A 41 -24.14 7.51 -0.02
C SER A 41 -23.07 6.56 0.55
N GLU A 42 -23.22 5.26 0.35
CA GLU A 42 -22.17 4.29 0.71
C GLU A 42 -20.83 4.65 0.04
N ARG A 43 -20.87 5.04 -1.23
CA ARG A 43 -19.67 5.45 -1.99
C ARG A 43 -18.97 6.65 -1.36
N TYR A 44 -19.72 7.61 -0.79
CA TYR A 44 -19.14 8.75 -0.08
C TYR A 44 -18.25 8.29 1.08
N TYR A 45 -18.79 7.39 1.92
CA TYR A 45 -18.05 6.85 3.07
C TYR A 45 -16.91 5.92 2.65
N ASP A 46 -17.09 5.11 1.61
CA ASP A 46 -16.03 4.22 1.13
C ASP A 46 -14.84 5.04 0.58
N ILE A 47 -15.09 6.11 -0.17
CA ILE A 47 -14.03 7.05 -0.59
C ILE A 47 -13.34 7.69 0.62
N LEU A 48 -14.11 8.07 1.64
CA LEU A 48 -13.61 8.82 2.79
C LEU A 48 -12.76 7.96 3.74
N LEU A 49 -13.16 6.71 3.98
CA LEU A 49 -12.58 5.88 5.03
C LEU A 49 -12.57 4.37 4.74
N GLY A 50 -12.83 3.94 3.50
CA GLY A 50 -12.84 2.53 3.14
C GLY A 50 -11.52 1.82 3.47
N ASP A 51 -10.38 2.44 3.18
CA ASP A 51 -9.05 1.95 3.57
C ASP A 51 -8.85 1.82 5.08
N PHE A 52 -9.46 2.71 5.88
CA PHE A 52 -9.49 2.58 7.33
C PHE A 52 -10.32 1.37 7.75
N VAL A 53 -11.51 1.16 7.18
CA VAL A 53 -12.36 -0.01 7.46
C VAL A 53 -11.60 -1.30 7.19
N GLU A 54 -10.95 -1.41 6.02
CA GLU A 54 -10.13 -2.57 5.69
C GLU A 54 -9.05 -2.77 6.78
N ARG A 55 -8.19 -1.78 7.02
CA ARG A 55 -7.07 -1.91 7.96
C ARG A 55 -7.52 -2.16 9.40
N TYR A 56 -8.66 -1.62 9.79
CA TYR A 56 -9.24 -1.86 11.10
C TYR A 56 -9.68 -3.32 11.28
N LEU A 57 -10.28 -3.95 10.26
CA LEU A 57 -10.60 -5.38 10.31
C LEU A 57 -9.35 -6.25 10.45
N HIS A 58 -8.30 -5.95 9.69
CA HIS A 58 -7.02 -6.64 9.83
C HIS A 58 -6.46 -6.52 11.25
N LEU A 59 -6.62 -5.36 11.90
CA LEU A 59 -6.15 -5.10 13.25
C LEU A 59 -6.91 -5.96 14.26
N VAL A 60 -8.24 -5.92 14.20
CA VAL A 60 -9.11 -6.70 15.09
C VAL A 60 -8.88 -8.20 14.89
N TYR A 61 -8.75 -8.64 13.64
CA TYR A 61 -8.46 -10.03 13.31
C TYR A 61 -7.16 -10.52 13.96
N VAL A 62 -6.06 -9.78 13.80
CA VAL A 62 -4.78 -10.15 14.43
C VAL A 62 -4.92 -10.22 15.96
N ALA A 63 -5.57 -9.24 16.58
CA ALA A 63 -5.78 -9.23 18.02
C ALA A 63 -6.63 -10.42 18.50
N MET A 64 -7.65 -10.83 17.75
CA MET A 64 -8.45 -12.03 18.05
C MET A 64 -7.63 -13.32 17.95
N ARG A 65 -6.73 -13.40 16.96
CA ARG A 65 -5.83 -14.55 16.81
C ARG A 65 -4.82 -14.64 17.96
N ASP A 66 -4.29 -13.51 18.40
CA ASP A 66 -3.40 -13.44 19.55
C ASP A 66 -4.14 -13.85 20.84
N LEU A 67 -5.35 -13.32 21.06
CA LEU A 67 -6.22 -13.70 22.19
C LEU A 67 -6.46 -15.21 22.24
N LYS A 68 -6.83 -15.81 21.11
CA LYS A 68 -7.06 -17.26 21.02
C LYS A 68 -5.79 -18.06 21.35
N SER A 69 -4.64 -17.62 20.85
CA SER A 69 -3.33 -18.24 21.13
C SER A 69 -2.98 -18.19 22.62
N GLU A 70 -3.27 -17.06 23.29
CA GLU A 70 -3.08 -16.90 24.73
C GLU A 70 -3.98 -17.85 25.52
N ILE A 71 -5.28 -17.91 25.21
CA ILE A 71 -6.24 -18.81 25.86
C ILE A 71 -5.82 -20.27 25.72
N GLU A 72 -5.45 -20.71 24.52
CA GLU A 72 -4.98 -22.08 24.27
C GLU A 72 -3.67 -22.40 25.02
N SER A 73 -2.78 -21.42 25.17
CA SER A 73 -1.56 -21.56 25.96
C SER A 73 -1.84 -21.67 27.45
N LEU A 74 -2.78 -20.88 27.98
CA LEU A 74 -3.19 -20.92 29.37
C LEU A 74 -3.82 -22.25 29.75
N ALA A 75 -4.71 -22.77 28.90
CA ALA A 75 -5.32 -24.08 29.07
C ALA A 75 -4.29 -25.23 29.11
N LYS A 76 -3.14 -25.08 28.42
CA LYS A 76 -2.08 -26.09 28.35
C LYS A 76 -1.05 -26.01 29.48
N PHE A 77 -0.66 -24.81 29.90
CA PHE A 77 0.51 -24.61 30.77
C PHE A 77 0.20 -24.03 32.15
N GLY A 78 -1.07 -23.71 32.44
CA GLY A 78 -1.53 -23.43 33.81
C GLY A 78 -0.76 -22.32 34.52
N SER A 79 -0.68 -21.12 33.93
CA SER A 79 -0.46 -19.88 34.68
C SER A 79 -0.67 -18.64 33.79
N SER A 80 -1.46 -17.69 34.26
CA SER A 80 -1.19 -16.26 34.04
C SER A 80 -1.43 -15.49 35.31
N GLU A 81 -0.55 -14.54 35.61
CA GLU A 81 -0.90 -13.39 36.41
C GLU A 81 -2.06 -12.64 35.73
N ASP A 82 -3.13 -12.40 36.47
CA ASP A 82 -4.28 -11.61 36.04
C ASP A 82 -3.86 -10.13 35.89
N SER A 83 -3.28 -9.80 34.74
CA SER A 83 -2.81 -8.44 34.41
C SER A 83 -3.90 -7.53 33.84
N SER A 84 -5.14 -8.01 33.77
CA SER A 84 -6.22 -7.28 33.12
C SER A 84 -6.69 -6.11 33.99
N SER A 85 -6.33 -4.91 33.55
CA SER A 85 -6.74 -3.62 34.09
C SER A 85 -7.72 -2.93 33.14
N LYS A 86 -8.45 -1.94 33.66
CA LYS A 86 -9.24 -1.05 32.81
C LYS A 86 -8.33 -0.34 31.81
N VAL A 87 -8.83 -0.13 30.60
CA VAL A 87 -8.09 0.55 29.52
C VAL A 87 -8.53 2.01 29.45
N ASN A 88 -7.56 2.91 29.45
CA ASN A 88 -7.77 4.30 29.06
C ASN A 88 -7.34 4.47 27.59
N PHE A 89 -8.32 4.65 26.72
CA PHE A 89 -8.16 4.71 25.28
C PHE A 89 -7.90 6.15 24.84
N GLN A 90 -6.72 6.39 24.27
CA GLN A 90 -6.42 7.67 23.65
C GLN A 90 -7.02 7.73 22.25
N THR A 91 -7.87 8.73 22.01
CA THR A 91 -8.52 8.92 20.71
C THR A 91 -7.49 9.12 19.61
N ILE A 92 -7.65 8.35 18.54
CA ILE A 92 -6.80 8.43 17.35
C ILE A 92 -7.21 9.67 16.55
N ARG A 93 -6.26 10.53 16.17
CA ARG A 93 -6.58 11.83 15.59
C ARG A 93 -6.90 11.74 14.11
N THR A 94 -6.15 10.93 13.37
CA THR A 94 -6.25 10.82 11.90
C THR A 94 -6.04 9.39 11.40
N THR A 95 -6.50 9.08 10.19
CA THR A 95 -6.19 7.80 9.53
C THR A 95 -4.68 7.61 9.30
N LEU A 96 -3.93 8.69 9.05
CA LEU A 96 -2.47 8.63 8.92
C LEU A 96 -1.79 8.19 10.24
N GLU A 97 -2.25 8.72 11.37
CA GLU A 97 -1.77 8.31 12.69
C GLU A 97 -2.13 6.85 12.97
N PHE A 98 -3.37 6.44 12.68
CA PHE A 98 -3.80 5.04 12.77
C PHE A 98 -2.85 4.09 12.01
N PHE A 99 -2.49 4.41 10.76
CA PHE A 99 -1.56 3.58 9.98
C PHE A 99 -0.12 3.64 10.49
N SER A 100 0.32 4.79 11.00
CA SER A 100 1.69 4.97 11.50
C SER A 100 1.92 4.24 12.82
N ASP A 101 0.92 4.22 13.70
CA ASP A 101 0.98 3.51 14.98
C ASP A 101 0.51 2.06 14.89
N TYR A 102 0.09 1.59 13.70
CA TYR A 102 -0.45 0.25 13.51
C TYR A 102 0.35 -0.85 14.20
N PRO A 103 1.70 -0.91 14.14
CA PRO A 103 2.45 -1.97 14.81
C PRO A 103 2.14 -2.12 16.32
N LYS A 104 1.77 -1.04 17.00
CA LYS A 104 1.43 -1.03 18.43
C LYS A 104 -0.05 -1.33 18.71
N LEU A 105 -0.92 -1.17 17.72
CA LEU A 105 -2.37 -1.27 17.91
C LEU A 105 -2.86 -2.69 18.24
N PRO A 106 -2.29 -3.80 17.74
CA PRO A 106 -2.74 -5.15 18.12
C PRO A 106 -2.71 -5.37 19.62
N THR A 107 -1.63 -4.95 20.29
CA THR A 107 -1.49 -5.05 21.75
C THR A 107 -2.53 -4.19 22.48
N LEU A 108 -2.81 -2.97 22.01
CA LEU A 108 -3.86 -2.13 22.59
C LEU A 108 -5.25 -2.76 22.41
N THR A 109 -5.50 -3.35 21.24
CA THR A 109 -6.76 -4.01 20.91
C THR A 109 -6.97 -5.26 21.77
N LEU A 110 -5.94 -6.09 21.93
CA LEU A 110 -5.95 -7.25 22.82
C LEU A 110 -6.25 -6.84 24.27
N LYS A 111 -5.59 -5.79 24.80
CA LYS A 111 -5.90 -5.25 26.13
C LYS A 111 -7.33 -4.76 26.26
N THR A 112 -7.86 -4.13 25.20
CA THR A 112 -9.25 -3.64 25.17
C THR A 112 -10.23 -4.81 25.21
N LEU A 113 -9.96 -5.89 24.47
CA LEU A 113 -10.75 -7.12 24.52
C LEU A 113 -10.76 -7.72 25.93
N HIS A 114 -9.59 -7.88 26.57
CA HIS A 114 -9.51 -8.35 27.96
C HIS A 114 -10.31 -7.49 28.94
N ALA A 115 -10.23 -6.16 28.81
CA ALA A 115 -10.96 -5.24 29.67
C ALA A 115 -12.48 -5.36 29.48
N LEU A 116 -12.96 -5.52 28.25
CA LEU A 116 -14.38 -5.72 27.95
C LEU A 116 -14.88 -7.07 28.46
N THR A 117 -14.13 -8.16 28.26
CA THR A 117 -14.52 -9.49 28.75
C THR A 117 -14.65 -9.51 30.28
N LYS A 118 -13.73 -8.84 31.00
CA LYS A 118 -13.70 -8.88 32.46
C LYS A 118 -14.62 -7.86 33.13
N PHE A 119 -14.65 -6.63 32.64
CA PHE A 119 -15.31 -5.51 33.31
C PHE A 119 -16.54 -4.98 32.55
N GLY A 120 -16.84 -5.54 31.36
CA GLY A 120 -17.84 -4.99 30.45
C GLY A 120 -17.43 -3.62 29.90
N ILE A 121 -18.41 -2.89 29.36
CA ILE A 121 -18.24 -1.53 28.84
C ILE A 121 -17.53 -0.58 29.84
N PRO A 122 -17.85 -0.59 31.16
CA PRO A 122 -17.15 0.23 32.16
C PRO A 122 -15.65 -0.07 32.36
N GLY A 123 -15.13 -1.10 31.69
CA GLY A 123 -13.71 -1.45 31.60
C GLY A 123 -12.91 -0.58 30.64
N VAL A 124 -13.58 0.14 29.74
CA VAL A 124 -12.94 1.00 28.73
C VAL A 124 -13.39 2.44 28.94
N LEU A 125 -12.43 3.33 29.11
CA LEU A 125 -12.63 4.77 29.27
C LEU A 125 -11.93 5.50 28.14
N VAL A 126 -12.52 6.57 27.62
CA VAL A 126 -11.91 7.39 26.56
C VAL A 126 -11.29 8.64 27.17
N SER A 127 -10.08 8.99 26.73
CA SER A 127 -9.43 10.23 27.17
C SER A 127 -10.22 11.46 26.70
N ARG A 128 -10.34 12.45 27.60
CA ARG A 128 -10.98 13.76 27.36
C ARG A 128 -9.99 14.82 26.88
N ASP A 129 -8.72 14.46 26.69
CA ASP A 129 -7.68 15.41 26.34
C ASP A 129 -8.00 16.08 24.99
N ALA A 130 -7.95 17.41 24.98
CA ALA A 130 -8.11 18.17 23.74
C ALA A 130 -7.05 17.74 22.72
N ILE A 131 -7.47 17.61 21.47
CA ILE A 131 -6.62 17.19 20.36
C ILE A 131 -6.60 18.22 19.27
N VAL A 132 -5.38 18.55 18.83
CA VAL A 132 -5.14 19.44 17.70
C VAL A 132 -4.83 18.60 16.47
N ILE A 133 -5.71 18.65 15.49
CA ILE A 133 -5.53 18.04 14.17
C ILE A 133 -5.01 19.10 13.21
N LYS A 134 -3.81 18.88 12.69
CA LYS A 134 -3.19 19.73 11.67
C LYS A 134 -2.61 18.88 10.57
N ASN A 135 -2.72 19.33 9.33
CA ASN A 135 -2.02 18.71 8.23
C ASN A 135 -0.62 19.33 8.08
N SER A 136 0.36 18.51 7.68
CA SER A 136 1.70 18.99 7.40
C SER A 136 1.90 19.11 5.88
N VAL A 137 2.19 20.32 5.39
CA VAL A 137 2.58 20.53 3.99
C VAL A 137 4.10 20.46 3.88
N SER A 138 4.64 19.24 3.81
CA SER A 138 6.06 18.97 3.63
C SER A 138 6.39 18.66 2.16
N GLY A 139 6.33 19.67 1.30
CA GLY A 139 6.96 19.61 -0.02
C GLY A 139 8.41 20.09 0.01
N GLY A 140 9.32 19.38 -0.67
CA GLY A 140 10.68 19.87 -0.91
C GLY A 140 10.67 21.24 -1.63
N ARG A 141 11.73 22.04 -1.46
CA ARG A 141 11.81 23.40 -2.07
C ARG A 141 11.58 23.37 -3.59
N ARG A 142 12.10 22.33 -4.27
CA ARG A 142 11.90 22.09 -5.70
C ARG A 142 10.45 21.81 -6.05
N ASP A 143 9.80 20.89 -5.35
CA ASP A 143 8.40 20.51 -5.65
C ASP A 143 7.46 21.68 -5.43
N LYS A 144 7.71 22.52 -4.42
CA LYS A 144 6.96 23.77 -4.20
C LYS A 144 7.06 24.73 -5.39
N ILE A 145 8.25 24.84 -6.02
CA ILE A 145 8.44 25.68 -7.21
C ILE A 145 7.70 25.08 -8.40
N ILE A 146 7.82 23.77 -8.62
CA ILE A 146 7.14 23.07 -9.73
C ILE A 146 5.62 23.19 -9.59
N VAL A 147 5.07 22.95 -8.40
CA VAL A 147 3.62 23.07 -8.16
C VAL A 147 3.13 24.50 -8.41
N ARG A 148 3.90 25.53 -8.05
CA ARG A 148 3.57 26.92 -8.38
C ARG A 148 3.56 27.16 -9.89
N LEU A 149 4.56 26.65 -10.61
CA LEU A 149 4.61 26.72 -12.08
C LEU A 149 3.38 26.03 -12.71
N LEU A 150 3.04 24.83 -12.26
CA LEU A 150 1.87 24.09 -12.75
C LEU A 150 0.54 24.81 -12.49
N ARG A 151 0.44 25.60 -11.40
CA ARG A 151 -0.74 26.46 -11.17
C ARG A 151 -0.81 27.62 -12.15
N VAL A 152 0.32 28.25 -12.49
CA VAL A 152 0.38 29.36 -13.46
C VAL A 152 0.10 28.89 -14.88
N LEU A 153 0.45 27.65 -15.23
CA LEU A 153 0.17 27.06 -16.54
C LEU A 153 -1.32 26.81 -16.82
N ARG A 154 -2.19 26.93 -15.82
CA ARG A 154 -3.64 26.73 -15.97
C ARG A 154 -4.25 27.85 -16.80
N PHE A 155 -4.88 27.51 -17.92
CA PHE A 155 -5.56 28.47 -18.79
C PHE A 155 -7.04 28.64 -18.45
N ALA A 156 -7.73 27.55 -18.10
CA ALA A 156 -9.15 27.56 -17.75
C ALA A 156 -9.38 27.85 -16.25
N LYS A 157 -10.48 28.55 -15.95
CA LYS A 157 -10.93 28.82 -14.57
C LYS A 157 -11.26 27.51 -13.81
N SER A 158 -11.72 26.48 -14.52
CA SER A 158 -11.92 25.11 -14.02
C SER A 158 -11.43 24.11 -15.07
N ALA A 159 -10.41 23.31 -14.75
CA ALA A 159 -10.00 22.21 -15.61
C ALA A 159 -11.04 21.09 -15.57
N ARG A 160 -11.29 20.44 -16.71
CA ARG A 160 -12.19 19.28 -16.79
C ARG A 160 -11.59 18.06 -16.09
N VAL A 161 -10.26 17.90 -16.15
CA VAL A 161 -9.52 16.84 -15.46
C VAL A 161 -8.56 17.44 -14.44
N LEU A 162 -8.66 17.01 -13.19
CA LEU A 162 -7.75 17.40 -12.11
C LEU A 162 -6.88 16.21 -11.68
N PHE A 163 -5.56 16.34 -11.85
CA PHE A 163 -4.57 15.38 -11.38
C PHE A 163 -4.05 15.76 -9.99
N VAL A 164 -4.19 14.85 -9.03
CA VAL A 164 -3.68 15.00 -7.66
C VAL A 164 -2.77 13.81 -7.36
N ARG A 165 -1.49 14.05 -7.06
CA ARG A 165 -0.48 12.99 -6.81
C ARG A 165 -0.58 11.83 -7.82
N PRO A 166 -0.37 12.09 -9.12
CA PRO A 166 -0.56 11.08 -10.16
C PRO A 166 0.53 10.00 -10.18
N PHE A 167 1.62 10.17 -9.43
CA PHE A 167 2.73 9.23 -9.29
C PHE A 167 3.36 9.38 -7.91
N SER A 168 4.17 8.41 -7.51
CA SER A 168 4.98 8.48 -6.30
C SER A 168 6.24 9.33 -6.52
N GLY A 169 6.76 9.94 -5.45
CA GLY A 169 8.02 10.67 -5.48
C GLY A 169 7.94 12.05 -6.16
N ARG A 170 9.03 12.44 -6.84
CA ARG A 170 9.21 13.80 -7.38
C ARG A 170 8.50 13.97 -8.72
N ILE A 171 7.99 15.18 -8.98
CA ILE A 171 7.37 15.54 -10.27
C ILE A 171 8.40 15.51 -11.41
N PRO A 172 8.24 14.62 -12.41
CA PRO A 172 9.14 14.55 -13.56
C PRO A 172 9.01 15.78 -14.47
N PHE A 173 10.10 16.18 -15.12
CA PHE A 173 10.04 17.29 -16.10
C PHE A 173 9.15 16.97 -17.30
N SER A 174 9.11 15.70 -17.72
CA SER A 174 8.21 15.21 -18.77
C SER A 174 6.73 15.45 -18.44
N TRP A 175 6.36 15.34 -17.17
CA TRP A 175 5.00 15.66 -16.69
C TRP A 175 4.67 17.14 -16.84
N ILE A 176 5.61 18.04 -16.56
CA ILE A 176 5.41 19.49 -16.74
C ILE A 176 5.12 19.80 -18.22
N GLY A 177 5.91 19.20 -19.13
CA GLY A 177 5.68 19.32 -20.56
C GLY A 177 4.33 18.76 -21.01
N ALA A 178 3.85 17.68 -20.38
CA ALA A 178 2.51 17.14 -20.62
C ALA A 178 1.41 18.09 -20.15
N MET A 179 1.49 18.61 -18.91
CA MET A 179 0.54 19.60 -18.39
C MET A 179 0.48 20.86 -19.25
N ALA A 180 1.61 21.35 -19.76
CA ALA A 180 1.62 22.47 -20.69
C ALA A 180 0.88 22.16 -22.01
N SER A 181 1.03 20.95 -22.55
CA SER A 181 0.31 20.49 -23.76
C SER A 181 -1.19 20.28 -23.51
N TRP A 182 -1.57 19.90 -22.29
CA TRP A 182 -2.95 19.55 -21.92
C TRP A 182 -3.71 20.66 -21.20
N ARG A 183 -3.11 21.85 -21.06
CA ARG A 183 -3.62 22.98 -20.25
C ARG A 183 -5.03 23.48 -20.59
N SER A 184 -5.57 23.11 -21.76
CA SER A 184 -6.95 23.43 -22.15
C SER A 184 -7.99 22.57 -21.44
N TRP A 185 -7.63 21.39 -20.93
CA TRP A 185 -8.55 20.46 -20.28
C TRP A 185 -8.01 19.84 -18.97
N ALA A 186 -6.69 19.82 -18.76
CA ALA A 186 -6.05 19.25 -17.58
C ALA A 186 -5.46 20.33 -16.65
N ALA A 187 -5.47 20.04 -15.35
CA ALA A 187 -4.67 20.73 -14.35
C ALA A 187 -4.06 19.75 -13.35
N HIS A 188 -2.95 20.15 -12.72
CA HIS A 188 -2.35 19.42 -11.61
C HIS A 188 -2.43 20.26 -10.32
N ASP A 189 -2.84 19.65 -9.20
CA ASP A 189 -2.87 20.26 -7.87
C ASP A 189 -2.46 19.25 -6.80
N GLU A 190 -1.48 19.59 -5.97
CA GLU A 190 -1.08 18.79 -4.81
C GLU A 190 -1.96 19.02 -3.57
N LEU A 191 -3.07 19.76 -3.73
CA LEU A 191 -4.05 20.04 -2.67
C LEU A 191 -3.41 20.51 -1.36
N GLN A 192 -2.44 21.42 -1.46
CA GLN A 192 -1.66 22.00 -0.34
C GLN A 192 -2.49 22.97 0.53
N ILE A 193 -3.71 22.56 0.88
CA ILE A 193 -4.60 23.22 1.81
C ILE A 193 -3.94 23.14 3.19
N LYS A 194 -4.09 24.15 4.03
CA LYS A 194 -3.55 24.14 5.39
C LYS A 194 -4.69 24.35 6.36
N TYR A 195 -4.75 23.54 7.40
CA TYR A 195 -5.70 23.72 8.49
C TYR A 195 -5.09 23.26 9.82
N SER A 196 -5.65 23.82 10.89
CA SER A 196 -5.41 23.42 12.27
C SER A 196 -6.73 23.54 12.99
N VAL A 197 -7.25 22.41 13.48
CA VAL A 197 -8.53 22.34 14.17
C VAL A 197 -8.29 21.70 15.52
N GLU A 198 -8.74 22.37 16.58
CA GLU A 198 -8.73 21.85 17.94
C GLU A 198 -10.13 21.36 18.28
N VAL A 199 -10.22 20.13 18.78
CA VAL A 199 -11.47 19.50 19.22
C VAL A 199 -11.23 18.74 20.52
N SER A 200 -12.29 18.57 21.31
CA SER A 200 -12.30 17.60 22.41
C SER A 200 -12.99 16.32 21.94
N PRO A 201 -12.43 15.13 22.20
CA PRO A 201 -13.11 13.88 21.92
C PRO A 201 -14.49 13.83 22.57
N ASP A 202 -15.50 13.36 21.85
CA ASP A 202 -16.83 13.11 22.42
C ASP A 202 -16.83 11.77 23.16
N THR A 203 -16.34 11.78 24.40
CA THR A 203 -16.16 10.55 25.17
C THR A 203 -17.48 9.85 25.48
N GLU A 204 -18.54 10.62 25.73
CA GLU A 204 -19.87 10.06 26.01
C GLU A 204 -20.43 9.35 24.78
N TRP A 205 -20.33 9.96 23.59
CA TRP A 205 -20.71 9.28 22.36
C TRP A 205 -19.84 8.04 22.11
N ARG A 206 -18.52 8.14 22.19
CA ARG A 206 -17.64 7.00 21.90
C ARG A 206 -17.89 5.80 22.81
N GLU A 207 -18.03 6.05 24.12
CA GLU A 207 -18.29 5.02 25.13
C GLU A 207 -19.71 4.43 24.99
N SER A 208 -20.72 5.26 24.75
CA SER A 208 -22.12 4.78 24.61
C SER A 208 -22.36 3.94 23.35
N LYS A 209 -21.49 4.05 22.33
CA LYS A 209 -21.59 3.26 21.09
C LYS A 209 -20.82 1.93 21.13
N ILE A 210 -20.10 1.64 22.22
CA ILE A 210 -19.45 0.33 22.44
C ILE A 210 -20.53 -0.73 22.60
N LEU A 211 -20.41 -1.85 21.88
CA LEU A 211 -21.33 -2.98 22.01
C LEU A 211 -20.77 -4.05 22.95
N LYS A 212 -21.66 -4.87 23.52
CA LYS A 212 -21.27 -6.06 24.27
C LYS A 212 -20.64 -7.07 23.32
N ILE A 213 -19.60 -7.76 23.81
CA ILE A 213 -18.99 -8.92 23.16
C ILE A 213 -19.17 -10.15 24.03
N ASP A 214 -19.28 -11.31 23.40
CA ASP A 214 -19.33 -12.63 24.02
C ASP A 214 -18.13 -13.48 23.58
N GLU A 215 -17.87 -14.60 24.24
CA GLU A 215 -16.69 -15.45 23.95
C GLU A 215 -16.66 -15.97 22.51
N ASP A 216 -17.83 -16.24 21.93
CA ASP A 216 -17.99 -16.78 20.57
C ASP A 216 -18.26 -15.69 19.51
N SER A 217 -18.10 -14.40 19.86
CA SER A 217 -18.35 -13.32 18.92
C SER A 217 -17.45 -13.40 17.69
N SER A 218 -18.07 -13.29 16.52
CA SER A 218 -17.41 -13.25 15.21
C SER A 218 -16.54 -12.00 15.02
N LEU A 219 -15.68 -12.02 14.01
CA LEU A 219 -14.87 -10.85 13.61
C LEU A 219 -15.73 -9.61 13.38
N SER A 220 -16.87 -9.74 12.69
CA SER A 220 -17.79 -8.63 12.46
C SER A 220 -18.38 -8.08 13.74
N GLU A 221 -18.80 -8.93 14.68
CA GLU A 221 -19.42 -8.49 15.94
C GLU A 221 -18.40 -7.74 16.81
N ILE A 222 -17.19 -8.29 16.97
CA ILE A 222 -16.12 -7.66 17.74
C ILE A 222 -15.69 -6.34 17.09
N SER A 223 -15.55 -6.31 15.76
CA SER A 223 -15.19 -5.10 15.04
C SER A 223 -16.27 -4.02 15.20
N CYS A 224 -17.55 -4.37 15.04
CA CYS A 224 -18.66 -3.45 15.27
C CYS A 224 -18.74 -2.95 16.72
N ALA A 225 -18.40 -3.80 17.68
CA ALA A 225 -18.41 -3.46 19.10
C ALA A 225 -17.37 -2.40 19.47
N LEU A 226 -16.21 -2.42 18.81
CA LEU A 226 -15.06 -1.59 19.16
C LEU A 226 -14.90 -0.34 18.27
N VAL A 227 -15.58 -0.25 17.12
CA VAL A 227 -15.24 0.74 16.08
C VAL A 227 -15.37 2.19 16.53
N SER A 228 -16.28 2.52 17.46
CA SER A 228 -16.44 3.88 17.98
C SER A 228 -15.18 4.40 18.70
N LEU A 229 -14.37 3.52 19.27
CA LEU A 229 -13.09 3.86 19.91
C LEU A 229 -12.01 4.21 18.89
N TYR A 230 -11.99 3.48 17.77
CA TYR A 230 -10.93 3.56 16.77
C TYR A 230 -11.21 4.57 15.65
N LEU A 231 -12.47 4.99 15.47
CA LEU A 231 -12.81 6.01 14.48
C LEU A 231 -11.98 7.28 14.69
N PRO A 232 -11.18 7.72 13.70
CA PRO A 232 -10.34 8.89 13.85
C PRO A 232 -11.14 10.16 14.14
N ALA A 233 -10.64 11.00 15.03
CA ALA A 233 -11.32 12.27 15.35
C ALA A 233 -11.44 13.21 14.13
N SER A 234 -10.56 13.10 13.14
CA SER A 234 -10.68 13.82 11.86
C SER A 234 -11.89 13.42 11.03
N LEU A 235 -12.53 12.28 11.32
CA LEU A 235 -13.73 11.76 10.64
C LEU A 235 -15.00 11.86 11.50
N VAL A 236 -14.85 12.20 12.79
CA VAL A 236 -15.94 12.38 13.76
C VAL A 236 -15.90 13.83 14.25
N GLU A 237 -15.27 14.14 15.37
CA GLU A 237 -15.38 15.44 16.03
C GLU A 237 -14.87 16.62 15.18
N ALA A 238 -13.77 16.42 14.43
CA ALA A 238 -13.15 17.47 13.62
C ALA A 238 -13.56 17.42 12.14
N PHE A 239 -14.47 16.53 11.74
CA PHE A 239 -14.80 16.34 10.33
C PHE A 239 -15.37 17.59 9.68
N GLU A 240 -16.47 18.15 10.21
CA GLU A 240 -17.13 19.31 9.62
C GLU A 240 -16.24 20.57 9.54
N PRO A 241 -15.49 20.98 10.59
CA PRO A 241 -14.58 22.12 10.46
C PRO A 241 -13.48 21.89 9.42
N ILE A 242 -12.90 20.67 9.33
CA ILE A 242 -11.90 20.34 8.30
C ILE A 242 -12.54 20.37 6.91
N ARG A 243 -13.71 19.73 6.77
CA ARG A 243 -14.47 19.65 5.53
C ARG A 243 -14.76 21.03 4.94
N ARG A 244 -15.26 21.97 5.75
CA ARG A 244 -15.51 23.35 5.30
C ARG A 244 -14.25 24.01 4.75
N LEU A 245 -13.16 23.97 5.52
CA LEU A 245 -11.88 24.56 5.10
C LEU A 245 -11.36 23.95 3.78
N VAL A 246 -11.53 22.63 3.60
CA VAL A 246 -11.09 21.92 2.40
C VAL A 246 -11.93 22.28 1.18
N VAL A 247 -13.27 22.27 1.31
CA VAL A 247 -14.20 22.58 0.22
C VAL A 247 -14.09 24.05 -0.18
N GLU A 248 -14.03 24.98 0.77
CA GLU A 248 -13.86 26.41 0.51
C GLU A 248 -12.53 26.71 -0.18
N ALA A 249 -11.46 25.98 0.15
CA ALA A 249 -10.16 26.15 -0.49
C ALA A 249 -10.13 25.65 -1.95
N ARG A 250 -11.10 24.84 -2.39
CA ARG A 250 -11.20 24.30 -3.76
C ARG A 250 -12.65 24.30 -4.24
N PRO A 251 -13.24 25.49 -4.56
CA PRO A 251 -14.64 25.59 -4.95
C PRO A 251 -14.93 25.09 -6.36
N SER A 252 -13.90 24.94 -7.21
CA SER A 252 -14.06 24.53 -8.61
C SER A 252 -13.99 23.00 -8.74
N ARG A 253 -15.16 22.40 -9.00
CA ARG A 253 -15.31 20.96 -9.24
C ARG A 253 -14.87 20.58 -10.67
N PRO A 254 -14.01 19.56 -10.86
CA PRO A 254 -13.69 19.01 -12.18
C PRO A 254 -14.72 17.96 -12.63
N ASP A 255 -14.79 17.67 -13.93
CA ASP A 255 -15.57 16.55 -14.45
C ASP A 255 -14.92 15.20 -14.05
N HIS A 256 -13.58 15.17 -14.02
CA HIS A 256 -12.77 14.00 -13.71
C HIS A 256 -11.70 14.34 -12.66
N LEU A 257 -11.60 13.52 -11.62
CA LEU A 257 -10.56 13.59 -10.59
C LEU A 257 -9.65 12.37 -10.71
N TYR A 258 -8.33 12.58 -10.82
CA TYR A 258 -7.35 11.51 -10.96
C TYR A 258 -6.35 11.48 -9.79
N SER A 259 -6.05 10.29 -9.28
CA SER A 259 -4.88 10.07 -8.43
C SER A 259 -4.28 8.66 -8.58
N SER A 260 -3.08 8.44 -8.08
CA SER A 260 -2.54 7.09 -7.82
C SER A 260 -2.05 6.90 -6.39
N GLN A 261 -2.19 7.91 -5.53
CA GLN A 261 -1.61 7.90 -4.18
C GLN A 261 -2.58 8.41 -3.10
N SER A 262 -3.61 9.16 -3.47
CA SER A 262 -4.34 10.00 -2.51
C SER A 262 -5.51 9.31 -1.80
N LEU A 263 -5.89 8.08 -2.17
CA LEU A 263 -6.97 7.34 -1.50
C LEU A 263 -6.54 6.73 -0.14
N TRP A 264 -5.29 6.88 0.28
CA TRP A 264 -4.80 6.31 1.54
C TRP A 264 -4.73 7.34 2.66
N THR A 265 -3.75 8.23 2.68
CA THR A 265 -3.51 9.13 3.83
C THR A 265 -3.81 10.61 3.57
N HIS A 266 -4.45 10.92 2.45
CA HIS A 266 -4.68 12.30 2.00
C HIS A 266 -6.12 12.75 2.21
N ILE A 267 -6.47 13.07 3.46
CA ILE A 267 -7.85 13.40 3.87
C ILE A 267 -8.49 14.53 3.05
N GLU A 268 -7.73 15.53 2.63
CA GLU A 268 -8.22 16.63 1.79
C GLU A 268 -8.66 16.15 0.41
N PHE A 269 -7.93 15.17 -0.14
CA PHE A 269 -8.32 14.55 -1.40
C PHE A 269 -9.58 13.71 -1.20
N LYS A 270 -9.64 12.92 -0.13
CA LYS A 270 -10.80 12.06 0.15
C LYS A 270 -12.08 12.86 0.36
N ILE A 271 -12.01 13.96 1.12
CA ILE A 271 -13.14 14.87 1.32
C ILE A 271 -13.59 15.44 -0.04
N LEU A 272 -12.68 16.01 -0.83
CA LEU A 272 -13.06 16.58 -2.13
C LEU A 272 -13.58 15.51 -3.09
N ALA A 273 -12.97 14.32 -3.11
CA ALA A 273 -13.40 13.20 -3.94
C ALA A 273 -14.81 12.76 -3.56
N ALA A 274 -15.09 12.55 -2.27
CA ALA A 274 -16.40 12.14 -1.77
C ALA A 274 -17.48 13.18 -2.11
N GLU A 275 -17.24 14.46 -1.83
CA GLU A 275 -18.18 15.56 -2.13
C GLU A 275 -18.41 15.72 -3.64
N TRP A 276 -17.35 15.70 -4.45
CA TRP A 276 -17.46 15.92 -5.89
C TRP A 276 -18.08 14.73 -6.62
N CYS A 277 -17.85 13.49 -6.16
CA CYS A 277 -18.45 12.31 -6.77
C CYS A 277 -19.97 12.28 -6.58
N GLU A 278 -20.50 12.72 -5.42
CA GLU A 278 -21.95 12.87 -5.23
C GLU A 278 -22.56 13.91 -6.19
N LEU A 279 -21.75 14.88 -6.63
CA LEU A 279 -22.13 15.89 -7.62
C LEU A 279 -21.81 15.47 -9.08
N GLY A 280 -21.43 14.21 -9.30
CA GLY A 280 -21.25 13.62 -10.62
C GLY A 280 -19.83 13.67 -11.18
N THR A 281 -18.82 14.10 -10.42
CA THR A 281 -17.41 13.96 -10.83
C THR A 281 -17.02 12.49 -10.91
N LYS A 282 -16.25 12.12 -11.94
CA LYS A 282 -15.72 10.76 -12.11
C LYS A 282 -14.37 10.60 -11.44
N LEU A 283 -14.25 9.60 -10.58
CA LEU A 283 -13.01 9.26 -9.90
C LEU A 283 -12.20 8.26 -10.74
N HIS A 284 -10.99 8.67 -11.07
CA HIS A 284 -9.97 7.85 -11.70
C HIS A 284 -8.89 7.52 -10.68
N TYR A 285 -8.55 6.24 -10.55
CA TYR A 285 -7.44 5.81 -9.74
C TYR A 285 -6.53 4.88 -10.52
N HIS A 286 -5.25 4.81 -10.16
CA HIS A 286 -4.27 4.01 -10.90
C HIS A 286 -3.42 3.23 -9.92
N GLN A 287 -3.24 1.94 -10.23
CA GLN A 287 -2.23 1.06 -9.65
C GLN A 287 -0.90 1.80 -9.43
N HIS A 288 -0.35 1.61 -8.23
CA HIS A 288 0.92 2.22 -7.81
C HIS A 288 1.92 1.23 -7.18
N GLY A 289 1.49 -0.02 -6.96
CA GLY A 289 2.31 -1.08 -6.38
C GLY A 289 2.43 -2.29 -7.29
N GLY A 290 3.40 -3.15 -6.99
CA GLY A 290 3.70 -4.32 -7.82
C GLY A 290 2.93 -5.61 -7.52
N TRP A 291 2.09 -5.66 -6.48
CA TRP A 291 1.29 -6.86 -6.15
C TRP A 291 -0.09 -6.88 -6.82
N TYR A 292 -0.54 -5.72 -7.30
CA TYR A 292 -1.83 -5.54 -7.97
C TYR A 292 -1.87 -6.36 -9.25
N GLY A 293 -2.96 -7.08 -9.47
CA GLY A 293 -3.13 -8.01 -10.56
C GLY A 293 -2.56 -9.40 -10.27
N LEU A 294 -1.55 -9.53 -9.41
CA LEU A 294 -0.78 -10.76 -9.23
C LEU A 294 -1.23 -11.61 -8.04
N ASP A 295 -1.35 -10.97 -6.87
CA ASP A 295 -1.73 -11.61 -5.62
C ASP A 295 -3.12 -12.23 -5.72
N ASP A 296 -3.29 -13.43 -5.14
CA ASP A 296 -4.57 -14.17 -5.13
C ASP A 296 -5.74 -13.26 -4.70
N SER A 297 -5.52 -12.51 -3.61
CA SER A 297 -6.36 -11.41 -3.14
C SER A 297 -5.48 -10.23 -2.72
N HIS A 298 -5.90 -9.01 -3.03
CA HIS A 298 -5.17 -7.79 -2.69
C HIS A 298 -6.15 -6.70 -2.22
N VAL A 299 -6.25 -6.51 -0.91
CA VAL A 299 -7.23 -5.62 -0.27
C VAL A 299 -7.14 -4.18 -0.78
N GLY A 300 -5.92 -3.68 -0.98
CA GLY A 300 -5.73 -2.34 -1.56
C GLY A 300 -6.21 -2.23 -3.01
N GLU A 301 -6.12 -3.29 -3.79
CA GLU A 301 -6.62 -3.31 -5.17
C GLU A 301 -8.14 -3.30 -5.17
N GLN A 302 -8.75 -4.18 -4.36
CA GLN A 302 -10.20 -4.27 -4.24
C GLN A 302 -10.81 -2.95 -3.79
N PHE A 303 -10.24 -2.32 -2.76
CA PHE A 303 -10.67 -1.00 -2.28
C PHE A 303 -10.58 0.06 -3.38
N GLU A 304 -9.41 0.23 -4.00
CA GLU A 304 -9.20 1.26 -5.02
C GLU A 304 -10.06 1.05 -6.27
N CYS A 305 -10.27 -0.20 -6.68
CA CYS A 305 -11.17 -0.55 -7.77
C CYS A 305 -12.62 -0.20 -7.43
N ARG A 306 -13.08 -0.58 -6.23
CA ARG A 306 -14.47 -0.43 -5.78
C ARG A 306 -14.93 1.03 -5.70
N VAL A 307 -14.05 1.94 -5.28
CA VAL A 307 -14.42 3.36 -5.12
C VAL A 307 -14.28 4.19 -6.40
N SER A 308 -13.53 3.69 -7.38
CA SER A 308 -13.22 4.42 -8.61
C SER A 308 -14.25 4.13 -9.72
N ASP A 309 -14.58 5.14 -10.53
CA ASP A 309 -15.32 4.89 -11.78
C ASP A 309 -14.39 4.25 -12.83
N PHE A 310 -13.10 4.60 -12.80
CA PHE A 310 -12.07 4.08 -13.70
C PHE A 310 -10.82 3.73 -12.90
N TYR A 311 -10.51 2.44 -12.81
CA TYR A 311 -9.28 1.92 -12.22
C TYR A 311 -8.27 1.54 -13.30
N TYR A 312 -7.13 2.22 -13.32
CA TYR A 312 -6.07 1.99 -14.29
C TYR A 312 -5.05 0.98 -13.78
N THR A 313 -4.69 0.01 -14.62
CA THR A 313 -3.72 -1.04 -14.31
C THR A 313 -2.50 -0.94 -15.20
N TRP A 314 -1.41 -1.56 -14.75
CA TRP A 314 -0.18 -1.66 -15.52
C TRP A 314 -0.22 -2.75 -16.60
N GLY A 315 -1.38 -3.21 -17.06
CA GLY A 315 -1.46 -4.15 -18.19
C GLY A 315 -2.63 -5.12 -18.16
N TRP A 316 -3.14 -5.44 -16.97
CA TRP A 316 -4.13 -6.50 -16.79
C TRP A 316 -5.55 -5.93 -16.83
N SER A 317 -6.48 -6.72 -17.36
CA SER A 317 -7.92 -6.46 -17.28
C SER A 317 -8.62 -7.82 -17.21
N ARG A 318 -9.70 -7.90 -16.45
CA ARG A 318 -10.48 -9.14 -16.28
C ARG A 318 -11.89 -9.02 -16.86
N GLY A 319 -12.07 -8.12 -17.81
CA GLY A 319 -13.34 -7.92 -18.51
C GLY A 319 -14.41 -7.21 -17.69
N ASP A 320 -14.09 -6.76 -16.48
CA ASP A 320 -14.94 -5.84 -15.74
C ASP A 320 -14.90 -4.45 -16.39
N LYS A 321 -15.99 -3.69 -16.25
CA LYS A 321 -16.14 -2.37 -16.90
C LYS A 321 -15.32 -1.26 -16.24
N HIS A 322 -14.75 -1.51 -15.06
CA HIS A 322 -14.11 -0.48 -14.24
C HIS A 322 -12.59 -0.48 -14.43
N THR A 323 -12.01 -1.61 -14.85
CA THR A 323 -10.57 -1.79 -15.01
C THR A 323 -10.10 -1.48 -16.43
N HIS A 324 -9.15 -0.56 -16.56
CA HIS A 324 -8.60 -0.08 -17.83
C HIS A 324 -7.08 -0.20 -17.86
N VAL A 325 -6.52 -0.64 -18.98
CA VAL A 325 -5.07 -0.68 -19.15
C VAL A 325 -4.55 0.71 -19.50
N LEU A 326 -3.61 1.22 -18.71
CA LEU A 326 -2.91 2.47 -19.00
C LEU A 326 -1.50 2.40 -18.44
N SER A 327 -0.47 2.59 -19.28
CA SER A 327 0.91 2.51 -18.80
C SER A 327 1.17 3.56 -17.71
N PRO A 328 1.91 3.22 -16.63
CA PRO A 328 2.34 4.24 -15.68
C PRO A 328 3.30 5.23 -16.35
N LEU A 329 3.44 6.41 -15.74
CA LEU A 329 4.49 7.33 -16.13
C LEU A 329 5.83 6.71 -15.78
N ILE A 330 6.64 6.43 -16.80
CA ILE A 330 8.02 6.03 -16.62
C ILE A 330 8.95 7.00 -17.36
N ASN A 331 10.07 7.33 -16.73
CA ASN A 331 11.14 8.06 -17.40
C ASN A 331 11.90 7.07 -18.29
N SER A 332 12.34 7.53 -19.47
CA SER A 332 13.19 6.72 -20.32
C SER A 332 14.41 6.22 -19.52
N PRO A 333 14.71 4.91 -19.57
CA PRO A 333 15.88 4.36 -18.89
C PRO A 333 17.14 5.11 -19.32
N ARG A 334 17.98 5.50 -18.35
CA ARG A 334 19.25 6.14 -18.66
C ARG A 334 20.23 5.10 -19.19
N SER A 335 20.93 5.42 -20.27
CA SER A 335 22.00 4.57 -20.81
C SER A 335 23.31 4.88 -20.08
N HIS A 336 23.72 3.99 -19.18
CA HIS A 336 25.00 4.07 -18.49
C HIS A 336 25.87 2.83 -18.78
N LYS A 337 27.19 3.00 -18.69
CA LYS A 337 28.13 1.87 -18.73
C LYS A 337 27.85 0.96 -17.53
N LYS A 338 27.64 -0.32 -17.80
CA LYS A 338 27.42 -1.32 -16.74
C LYS A 338 28.70 -1.52 -15.95
N SER A 339 28.61 -1.46 -14.62
CA SER A 339 29.78 -1.48 -13.73
C SER A 339 29.63 -2.40 -12.51
N CYS A 340 28.42 -2.80 -12.16
CA CYS A 340 28.16 -3.68 -11.03
C CYS A 340 26.97 -4.61 -11.31
N ASP A 341 26.71 -5.52 -10.40
CA ASP A 341 25.41 -6.15 -10.23
C ASP A 341 24.73 -5.54 -9.00
N SER A 342 23.40 -5.66 -8.92
CA SER A 342 22.65 -5.11 -7.78
C SER A 342 21.76 -6.17 -7.14
N LEU A 343 21.65 -6.16 -5.81
CA LEU A 343 20.64 -6.92 -5.06
C LEU A 343 19.73 -5.94 -4.33
N ILE A 344 18.42 -5.99 -4.62
CA ILE A 344 17.40 -5.18 -3.99
C ILE A 344 16.70 -6.02 -2.93
N CYS A 345 16.91 -5.66 -1.66
CA CYS A 345 16.34 -6.36 -0.52
C CYS A 345 14.98 -5.78 -0.12
N PHE A 346 14.19 -6.62 0.54
CA PHE A 346 12.95 -6.27 1.21
C PHE A 346 13.08 -6.44 2.71
N ASP A 347 12.29 -5.68 3.45
CA ASP A 347 12.17 -5.81 4.90
C ASP A 347 10.81 -5.31 5.37
N GLN A 348 10.35 -5.77 6.54
CA GLN A 348 9.06 -5.43 7.13
C GLN A 348 9.14 -5.41 8.67
N PRO A 349 8.20 -4.75 9.36
CA PRO A 349 8.10 -4.87 10.82
C PRO A 349 7.92 -6.33 11.26
N GLN A 350 8.47 -6.67 12.43
CA GLN A 350 8.29 -7.98 13.08
C GLN A 350 6.86 -8.18 13.65
N GLN A 351 6.07 -7.11 13.67
CA GLN A 351 4.66 -7.13 14.05
C GLN A 351 3.78 -7.01 12.80
N ILE A 352 2.67 -7.74 12.79
CA ILE A 352 1.76 -7.75 11.65
C ILE A 352 1.02 -6.43 11.60
N TYR A 353 1.01 -5.82 10.42
CA TYR A 353 0.22 -4.61 10.17
C TYR A 353 -0.76 -4.70 8.99
N ARG A 354 -0.73 -5.83 8.27
CA ARG A 354 -1.72 -6.26 7.29
C ARG A 354 -1.47 -7.71 6.93
N LEU A 355 -2.51 -8.34 6.41
CA LEU A 355 -2.42 -9.62 5.73
C LEU A 355 -2.29 -9.33 4.24
N GLN A 356 -1.25 -9.89 3.63
CA GLN A 356 -0.97 -9.81 2.21
C GLN A 356 0.07 -10.88 1.87
N TYR A 357 0.15 -11.28 0.61
CA TYR A 357 1.07 -12.30 0.12
C TYR A 357 2.49 -11.75 -0.08
N PHE A 358 3.15 -11.40 1.02
CA PHE A 358 4.57 -11.07 1.09
C PHE A 358 5.15 -11.59 2.42
N PRO A 359 6.49 -11.56 2.62
CA PRO A 359 7.11 -12.00 3.87
C PRO A 359 6.57 -11.27 5.11
N LEU A 360 5.92 -12.01 6.00
CA LEU A 360 5.28 -11.55 7.23
C LEU A 360 5.95 -12.22 8.45
N PRO A 361 5.59 -11.85 9.69
CA PRO A 361 6.12 -12.53 10.87
C PRO A 361 5.96 -14.06 10.79
N GLY A 362 7.07 -14.78 10.97
CA GLY A 362 7.18 -16.23 10.75
C GLY A 362 7.80 -16.65 9.42
N THR A 363 7.66 -15.88 8.34
CA THR A 363 8.32 -16.13 7.03
C THR A 363 9.44 -15.12 6.72
N LEU A 364 9.49 -14.01 7.46
CA LEU A 364 10.51 -12.96 7.33
C LEU A 364 11.94 -13.50 7.57
N GLN A 365 12.10 -14.41 8.53
CA GLN A 365 13.37 -15.05 8.83
C GLN A 365 13.86 -15.94 7.67
N SER A 366 12.95 -16.71 7.07
CA SER A 366 13.24 -17.50 5.87
C SER A 366 13.70 -16.63 4.70
N MET A 367 13.09 -15.45 4.51
CA MET A 367 13.56 -14.48 3.53
C MET A 367 14.99 -13.99 3.83
N TYR A 368 15.33 -13.70 5.09
CA TYR A 368 16.69 -13.30 5.46
C TYR A 368 17.71 -14.41 5.18
N GLU A 369 17.38 -15.65 5.51
CA GLU A 369 18.21 -16.82 5.24
C GLU A 369 18.44 -17.03 3.75
N GLN A 370 17.39 -16.90 2.92
CA GLN A 370 17.53 -16.97 1.46
C GLN A 370 18.45 -15.87 0.91
N VAL A 371 18.37 -14.65 1.44
CA VAL A 371 19.27 -13.56 1.04
C VAL A 371 20.72 -13.87 1.42
N SER A 372 20.96 -14.34 2.64
CA SER A 372 22.30 -14.76 3.09
C SER A 372 22.86 -15.90 2.26
N GLU A 373 22.04 -16.90 1.95
CA GLU A 373 22.42 -18.04 1.11
C GLU A 373 22.77 -17.58 -0.32
N PHE A 374 21.96 -16.69 -0.91
CA PHE A 374 22.25 -16.11 -2.22
C PHE A 374 23.61 -15.41 -2.24
N VAL A 375 23.84 -14.52 -1.27
CA VAL A 375 25.06 -13.71 -1.20
C VAL A 375 26.30 -14.59 -0.95
N GLY A 376 26.17 -15.64 -0.12
CA GLY A 376 27.25 -16.58 0.19
C GLY A 376 27.64 -17.50 -0.97
N ILE A 377 26.68 -17.92 -1.79
CA ILE A 377 26.91 -18.79 -2.96
C ILE A 377 27.35 -17.99 -4.19
N ARG A 378 27.05 -16.70 -4.26
CA ARG A 378 27.34 -15.88 -5.42
C ARG A 378 28.86 -15.73 -5.66
N GLU A 379 29.30 -16.27 -6.80
CA GLU A 379 30.68 -16.25 -7.27
C GLU A 379 30.75 -15.37 -8.52
N SER A 380 31.33 -14.17 -8.40
CA SER A 380 31.54 -13.26 -9.53
C SER A 380 32.70 -12.32 -9.25
N ASN A 381 33.41 -11.95 -10.31
CA ASN A 381 34.40 -10.86 -10.28
C ASN A 381 33.74 -9.48 -10.37
N THR A 382 32.42 -9.41 -10.59
CA THR A 382 31.67 -8.16 -10.62
C THR A 382 31.16 -7.83 -9.22
N ASP A 383 31.38 -6.58 -8.78
CA ASP A 383 30.87 -6.09 -7.51
C ASP A 383 29.34 -6.25 -7.40
N LEU A 384 28.89 -6.82 -6.29
CA LEU A 384 27.47 -6.86 -5.93
C LEU A 384 27.13 -5.69 -4.99
N LYS A 385 26.31 -4.75 -5.45
CA LYS A 385 25.81 -3.62 -4.65
C LYS A 385 24.45 -3.97 -4.03
N ILE A 386 24.41 -4.09 -2.70
CA ILE A 386 23.22 -4.48 -1.96
C ILE A 386 22.45 -3.25 -1.49
N ARG A 387 21.21 -3.09 -1.94
CA ARG A 387 20.31 -2.02 -1.51
C ARG A 387 19.34 -2.56 -0.47
N MET A 388 19.46 -2.09 0.76
CA MET A 388 18.52 -2.41 1.84
C MET A 388 17.17 -1.72 1.62
N PHE A 389 16.11 -2.30 2.18
CA PHE A 389 14.80 -1.68 2.20
C PHE A 389 14.88 -0.33 2.95
N PRO A 390 14.22 0.75 2.48
CA PRO A 390 14.34 2.08 3.08
C PRO A 390 13.62 2.26 4.44
N GLY A 391 12.99 1.20 4.98
CA GLY A 391 12.34 1.21 6.29
C GLY A 391 13.32 0.94 7.44
N ASP A 392 12.98 1.41 8.63
CA ASP A 392 13.73 1.15 9.86
C ASP A 392 13.05 0.03 10.66
N TYR A 393 13.44 -1.22 10.38
CA TYR A 393 12.90 -2.42 11.01
C TYR A 393 13.97 -3.24 11.75
N GLY A 394 15.11 -2.59 12.06
CA GLY A 394 16.26 -3.21 12.70
C GLY A 394 17.37 -3.60 11.71
N ASN A 395 18.31 -4.43 12.19
CA ASN A 395 19.54 -4.76 11.48
C ASN A 395 19.72 -6.26 11.19
N ALA A 396 18.71 -7.09 11.46
CA ALA A 396 18.82 -8.55 11.40
C ALA A 396 19.25 -9.05 10.01
N GLN A 397 18.57 -8.59 8.95
CA GLN A 397 18.92 -8.95 7.57
C GLN A 397 20.35 -8.49 7.21
N ARG A 398 20.71 -7.25 7.60
CA ARG A 398 22.06 -6.72 7.34
C ARG A 398 23.14 -7.55 8.04
N GLN A 399 22.91 -7.94 9.29
CA GLN A 399 23.82 -8.79 10.05
C GLN A 399 23.95 -10.18 9.41
N ALA A 400 22.84 -10.78 8.97
CA ALA A 400 22.84 -12.06 8.28
C ALA A 400 23.62 -12.00 6.95
N ILE A 401 23.54 -10.89 6.21
CA ILE A 401 24.32 -10.67 4.98
C ILE A 401 25.82 -10.58 5.30
N VAL A 402 26.20 -9.76 6.29
CA VAL A 402 27.62 -9.59 6.67
C VAL A 402 28.23 -10.88 7.21
N ALA A 403 27.46 -11.68 7.93
CA ALA A 403 27.89 -12.99 8.42
C ALA A 403 28.18 -13.96 7.26
N ALA A 404 27.35 -13.94 6.21
CA ALA A 404 27.55 -14.76 5.01
C ALA A 404 28.67 -14.25 4.09
N LYS A 405 28.85 -12.92 4.02
CA LYS A 405 29.85 -12.25 3.16
C LYS A 405 30.40 -10.99 3.83
N PRO A 406 31.53 -11.08 4.55
CA PRO A 406 32.08 -9.96 5.33
C PRO A 406 32.44 -8.71 4.51
N ASP A 407 32.75 -8.87 3.21
CA ASP A 407 33.09 -7.80 2.27
C ASP A 407 31.86 -7.28 1.48
N ALA A 408 30.63 -7.61 1.91
CA ALA A 408 29.39 -7.17 1.29
C ALA A 408 29.31 -5.63 1.16
N GLN A 409 28.99 -5.16 -0.05
CA GLN A 409 28.97 -3.74 -0.37
C GLN A 409 27.53 -3.21 -0.37
N PHE A 410 27.21 -2.33 0.57
CA PHE A 410 25.89 -1.72 0.67
C PHE A 410 25.81 -0.44 -0.18
N GLY A 411 24.82 -0.39 -1.06
CA GLY A 411 24.53 0.75 -1.94
C GLY A 411 23.88 1.93 -1.19
N ASN A 412 23.70 3.05 -1.90
CA ASN A 412 23.16 4.28 -1.33
C ASN A 412 21.62 4.37 -1.46
N SER A 413 21.03 5.34 -0.75
CA SER A 413 19.60 5.67 -0.76
C SER A 413 19.17 6.55 -1.96
N GLY A 414 19.97 6.60 -3.03
CA GLY A 414 19.70 7.41 -4.23
C GLY A 414 18.50 6.91 -5.05
N ASP A 415 18.26 7.50 -6.21
CA ASP A 415 17.22 7.01 -7.13
C ASP A 415 17.48 5.54 -7.51
N ILE A 416 16.47 4.68 -7.40
CA ILE A 416 16.61 3.26 -7.68
C ILE A 416 16.85 3.01 -9.18
N PHE A 417 16.32 3.86 -10.07
CA PHE A 417 16.54 3.76 -11.50
C PHE A 417 17.99 4.06 -11.88
N ASP A 418 18.71 4.88 -11.11
CA ASP A 418 20.14 5.09 -11.31
C ASP A 418 20.92 3.81 -11.03
N GLN A 419 20.53 3.07 -9.99
CA GLN A 419 21.11 1.77 -9.68
C GLN A 419 20.79 0.72 -10.77
N TYR A 420 19.56 0.67 -11.28
CA TYR A 420 19.22 -0.21 -12.41
C TYR A 420 20.09 0.09 -13.64
N SER A 421 20.31 1.38 -13.92
CA SER A 421 21.00 1.82 -15.13
C SER A 421 22.47 1.39 -15.20
N VAL A 422 23.17 1.31 -14.07
CA VAL A 422 24.57 0.87 -13.98
C VAL A 422 24.73 -0.64 -13.75
N SER A 423 23.63 -1.36 -13.51
CA SER A 423 23.68 -2.79 -13.21
C SER A 423 23.73 -3.64 -14.48
N ARG A 424 24.63 -4.65 -14.53
CA ARG A 424 24.62 -5.67 -15.60
C ARG A 424 23.39 -6.57 -15.44
N ILE A 425 23.04 -6.89 -14.19
CA ILE A 425 21.86 -7.66 -13.78
C ILE A 425 21.38 -7.15 -12.42
N VAL A 426 20.06 -7.21 -12.20
CA VAL A 426 19.42 -6.85 -10.93
C VAL A 426 18.78 -8.09 -10.32
N PHE A 427 19.11 -8.35 -9.06
CA PHE A 427 18.55 -9.40 -8.24
C PHE A 427 17.50 -8.80 -7.29
N HIS A 428 16.36 -9.48 -7.12
CA HIS A 428 15.34 -9.08 -6.15
C HIS A 428 15.04 -10.24 -5.20
N SER A 429 15.04 -9.97 -3.89
CA SER A 429 14.71 -10.97 -2.86
C SER A 429 13.21 -11.03 -2.51
N TYR A 430 12.36 -10.45 -3.36
CA TYR A 430 10.92 -10.28 -3.17
C TYR A 430 10.25 -9.87 -4.48
N LEU A 431 8.92 -9.99 -4.54
CA LEU A 431 8.12 -9.68 -5.73
C LEU A 431 7.24 -8.44 -5.55
N GLY A 432 7.85 -7.30 -5.19
CA GLY A 432 7.13 -6.02 -5.04
C GLY A 432 7.10 -5.15 -6.29
N THR A 433 7.27 -3.83 -6.17
CA THR A 433 7.27 -2.94 -7.35
C THR A 433 8.55 -3.05 -8.17
N SER A 434 9.71 -3.17 -7.51
CA SER A 434 11.03 -3.03 -8.16
C SER A 434 11.32 -4.05 -9.25
N TRP A 435 10.87 -5.30 -9.10
CA TRP A 435 11.10 -6.33 -10.13
C TRP A 435 10.22 -6.11 -11.38
N LEU A 436 8.99 -5.59 -11.21
CA LEU A 436 8.17 -5.19 -12.35
C LEU A 436 8.82 -4.05 -13.13
N GLU A 437 9.44 -3.10 -12.41
CA GLU A 437 10.18 -2.01 -13.04
C GLU A 437 11.32 -2.53 -13.90
N THR A 438 12.16 -3.43 -13.38
CA THR A 438 13.31 -3.97 -14.12
C THR A 438 12.89 -4.85 -15.30
N LEU A 439 11.86 -5.68 -15.15
CA LEU A 439 11.28 -6.46 -16.26
C LEU A 439 10.68 -5.55 -17.34
N GLY A 440 9.88 -4.55 -16.93
CA GLY A 440 9.18 -3.62 -17.80
C GLY A 440 10.12 -2.75 -18.64
N ILE A 441 11.28 -2.36 -18.09
CA ILE A 441 12.31 -1.61 -18.83
C ILE A 441 13.37 -2.50 -19.50
N ASN A 442 13.14 -3.82 -19.58
CA ASN A 442 14.03 -4.79 -20.20
C ASN A 442 15.45 -4.85 -19.60
N THR A 443 15.58 -4.68 -18.28
CA THR A 443 16.85 -4.89 -17.58
C THR A 443 16.99 -6.36 -17.19
N PRO A 444 18.18 -7.01 -17.39
CA PRO A 444 18.39 -8.37 -16.93
C PRO A 444 18.06 -8.53 -15.45
N THR A 445 17.18 -9.48 -15.16
CA THR A 445 16.54 -9.58 -13.84
C THR A 445 16.46 -11.03 -13.39
N ILE A 446 16.86 -11.30 -12.16
CA ILE A 446 16.60 -12.56 -11.45
C ILE A 446 15.88 -12.23 -10.14
N CYS A 447 14.81 -12.94 -9.85
CA CYS A 447 14.05 -12.78 -8.61
C CYS A 447 14.02 -14.11 -7.86
N PHE A 448 14.09 -14.04 -6.54
CA PHE A 448 13.84 -15.18 -5.68
C PHE A 448 12.92 -14.80 -4.53
N TYR A 449 12.08 -15.75 -4.11
CA TYR A 449 11.09 -15.56 -3.06
C TYR A 449 10.81 -16.88 -2.35
N ASP A 450 10.24 -16.77 -1.15
CA ASP A 450 9.74 -17.91 -0.38
C ASP A 450 8.34 -18.31 -0.88
N PRO A 451 8.14 -19.51 -1.48
CA PRO A 451 6.83 -19.94 -1.95
C PRO A 451 5.80 -20.06 -0.81
N ASP A 452 6.22 -20.18 0.45
CA ASP A 452 5.30 -20.23 1.59
C ASP A 452 4.69 -18.85 1.90
N ALA A 453 5.30 -17.75 1.46
CA ALA A 453 4.83 -16.39 1.72
C ALA A 453 3.96 -15.81 0.60
N TYR A 454 3.93 -16.42 -0.59
CA TYR A 454 3.28 -15.87 -1.78
C TYR A 454 2.20 -16.80 -2.32
N LYS A 455 1.12 -16.21 -2.85
CA LYS A 455 0.07 -16.92 -3.58
C LYS A 455 -0.43 -16.06 -4.73
N PHE A 456 -0.39 -16.62 -5.92
CA PHE A 456 -0.78 -15.92 -7.14
C PHE A 456 -2.15 -16.35 -7.64
N ARG A 457 -2.87 -15.43 -8.29
CA ARG A 457 -4.10 -15.73 -9.02
C ARG A 457 -3.88 -16.78 -10.10
N SER A 458 -4.93 -17.52 -10.43
CA SER A 458 -4.89 -18.59 -11.43
C SER A 458 -4.44 -18.11 -12.82
N ASP A 459 -4.78 -16.87 -13.21
CA ASP A 459 -4.42 -16.27 -14.49
C ASP A 459 -2.96 -15.77 -14.56
N ALA A 460 -2.31 -15.55 -13.40
CA ALA A 460 -0.91 -15.20 -13.29
C ALA A 460 0.00 -16.44 -13.27
N LYS A 461 -0.46 -17.57 -12.71
CA LYS A 461 0.33 -18.81 -12.53
C LYS A 461 1.07 -19.27 -13.80
N PRO A 462 0.44 -19.39 -14.99
CA PRO A 462 1.16 -19.82 -16.20
C PRO A 462 2.32 -18.90 -16.59
N LEU A 463 2.21 -17.60 -16.30
CA LEU A 463 3.27 -16.63 -16.59
C LEU A 463 4.39 -16.72 -15.55
N ILE A 464 4.05 -16.95 -14.28
CA ILE A 464 5.04 -17.23 -13.21
C ILE A 464 5.82 -18.52 -13.51
N ASP A 465 5.15 -19.56 -13.97
CA ASP A 465 5.79 -20.83 -14.36
C ASP A 465 6.74 -20.63 -15.54
N ALA A 466 6.32 -19.87 -16.56
CA ALA A 466 7.16 -19.54 -17.71
C ALA A 466 8.42 -18.76 -17.30
N LEU A 467 8.30 -17.78 -16.40
CA LEU A 467 9.45 -17.05 -15.86
C LEU A 467 10.39 -17.96 -15.05
N THR A 468 9.83 -18.95 -14.35
CA THR A 468 10.62 -19.94 -13.59
C THR A 468 11.40 -20.85 -14.53
N GLN A 469 10.78 -21.33 -15.60
CA GLN A 469 11.41 -22.22 -16.59
C GLN A 469 12.63 -21.59 -17.27
N VAL A 470 12.59 -20.28 -17.55
CA VAL A 470 13.70 -19.56 -18.20
C VAL A 470 14.75 -19.01 -17.22
N GLY A 471 14.54 -19.22 -15.92
CA GLY A 471 15.48 -18.82 -14.87
C GLY A 471 15.38 -17.35 -14.42
N ILE A 472 14.33 -16.62 -14.81
CA ILE A 472 14.06 -15.27 -14.28
C ILE A 472 13.59 -15.35 -12.83
N LEU A 473 12.74 -16.33 -12.50
CA LEU A 473 12.13 -16.48 -11.19
C LEU A 473 12.60 -17.77 -10.50
N HIS A 474 12.87 -17.70 -9.21
CA HIS A 474 13.38 -18.81 -8.41
C HIS A 474 12.64 -18.87 -7.07
N THR A 475 12.51 -20.07 -6.50
CA THR A 475 11.83 -20.29 -5.21
C THR A 475 12.79 -20.36 -4.02
N SER A 476 14.08 -20.04 -4.24
CA SER A 476 15.08 -19.95 -3.17
C SER A 476 16.28 -19.09 -3.58
N GLY A 477 16.94 -18.49 -2.59
CA GLY A 477 18.19 -17.76 -2.81
C GLY A 477 19.29 -18.63 -3.43
N LYS A 478 19.42 -19.89 -3.00
CA LYS A 478 20.37 -20.85 -3.59
C LYS A 478 20.15 -21.11 -5.07
N SER A 479 18.92 -21.41 -5.49
CA SER A 479 18.64 -21.69 -6.90
C SER A 479 18.94 -20.48 -7.79
N ALA A 480 18.59 -19.28 -7.31
CA ALA A 480 18.94 -18.02 -7.98
C ALA A 480 20.45 -17.80 -8.07
N ALA A 481 21.21 -18.05 -7.00
CA ALA A 481 22.67 -17.88 -7.01
C ALA A 481 23.37 -18.88 -7.94
N ILE A 482 22.95 -20.14 -7.96
CA ILE A 482 23.46 -21.16 -8.89
C ILE A 482 23.22 -20.73 -10.34
N HIS A 483 22.01 -20.24 -10.65
CA HIS A 483 21.70 -19.74 -11.98
C HIS A 483 22.54 -18.49 -12.33
N ALA A 484 22.68 -17.55 -11.39
CA ALA A 484 23.48 -16.34 -11.56
C ALA A 484 24.95 -16.67 -11.88
N ASN A 485 25.56 -17.62 -11.17
CA ASN A 485 26.93 -18.06 -11.43
C ASN A 485 27.07 -18.70 -12.81
N LYS A 486 26.08 -19.51 -13.24
CA LYS A 486 26.07 -20.15 -14.56
C LYS A 486 26.11 -19.13 -15.71
N ILE A 487 25.42 -18.00 -15.56
CA ILE A 487 25.34 -16.97 -16.61
C ILE A 487 26.36 -15.83 -16.45
N ASP A 488 27.18 -15.82 -15.38
CA ASP A 488 27.99 -14.66 -14.98
C ASP A 488 28.94 -14.17 -16.07
N GLY A 489 29.52 -15.11 -16.83
CA GLY A 489 30.44 -14.81 -17.93
C GLY A 489 29.77 -14.08 -19.09
N ASN A 490 28.46 -14.26 -19.31
CA ASN A 490 27.71 -13.53 -20.34
C ASN A 490 26.20 -13.47 -20.04
N VAL A 491 25.83 -12.53 -19.16
CA VAL A 491 24.43 -12.24 -18.81
C VAL A 491 23.57 -11.92 -20.04
N GLN A 492 24.11 -11.18 -21.00
CA GLN A 492 23.35 -10.72 -22.18
C GLN A 492 22.97 -11.87 -23.10
N SER A 493 23.84 -12.88 -23.25
CA SER A 493 23.55 -14.08 -24.05
C SER A 493 22.30 -14.81 -23.54
N TRP A 494 22.17 -14.95 -22.21
CA TRP A 494 20.96 -15.50 -21.60
C TRP A 494 19.77 -14.54 -21.74
N TRP A 495 19.94 -13.29 -21.32
CA TRP A 495 18.84 -12.34 -21.25
C TRP A 495 18.18 -12.07 -22.60
N LEU A 496 18.98 -11.97 -23.66
CA LEU A 496 18.50 -11.69 -25.02
C LEU A 496 18.13 -12.95 -25.80
N SER A 497 18.20 -14.13 -25.18
CA SER A 497 17.70 -15.36 -25.80
C SER A 497 16.20 -15.28 -26.08
N THR A 498 15.77 -15.95 -27.14
CA THR A 498 14.37 -15.95 -27.58
C THR A 498 13.41 -16.37 -26.47
N ASP A 499 13.73 -17.43 -25.75
CA ASP A 499 12.86 -18.00 -24.71
C ASP A 499 12.71 -17.05 -23.52
N VAL A 500 13.81 -16.46 -23.06
CA VAL A 500 13.80 -15.49 -21.95
C VAL A 500 13.02 -14.24 -22.33
N GLN A 501 13.24 -13.69 -23.53
CA GLN A 501 12.53 -12.50 -24.00
C GLN A 501 11.04 -12.75 -24.24
N LEU A 502 10.67 -13.94 -24.74
CA LEU A 502 9.27 -14.32 -24.92
C LEU A 502 8.55 -14.43 -23.57
N ALA A 503 9.13 -15.15 -22.60
CA ALA A 503 8.56 -15.29 -21.26
C ALA A 503 8.42 -13.93 -20.57
N ARG A 504 9.46 -13.08 -20.63
CA ARG A 504 9.43 -11.71 -20.12
C ARG A 504 8.32 -10.90 -20.77
N THR A 505 8.26 -10.86 -22.10
CA THR A 505 7.30 -10.02 -22.84
C THR A 505 5.87 -10.40 -22.49
N ASN A 506 5.55 -11.69 -22.55
CA ASN A 506 4.24 -12.23 -22.18
C ASN A 506 3.83 -11.85 -20.75
N PHE A 507 4.77 -11.85 -19.80
CA PHE A 507 4.51 -11.41 -18.43
C PHE A 507 4.31 -9.88 -18.36
N THR A 508 5.22 -9.11 -18.93
CA THR A 508 5.20 -7.63 -18.84
C THR A 508 4.01 -7.01 -19.53
N GLU A 509 3.51 -7.58 -20.64
CA GLU A 509 2.29 -7.09 -21.29
C GLU A 509 1.07 -7.10 -20.35
N LYS A 510 1.02 -8.04 -19.41
CA LYS A 510 -0.07 -8.15 -18.42
C LYS A 510 0.20 -7.41 -17.12
N PHE A 511 1.42 -7.42 -16.60
CA PHE A 511 1.68 -6.95 -15.24
C PHE A 511 2.66 -5.79 -15.13
N ALA A 512 3.35 -5.43 -16.21
CA ALA A 512 4.35 -4.36 -16.22
C ALA A 512 4.46 -3.69 -17.61
N ASN A 513 3.31 -3.29 -18.18
CA ASN A 513 3.18 -2.71 -19.52
C ASN A 513 3.67 -1.26 -19.53
N PHE A 514 4.97 -1.11 -19.33
CA PHE A 514 5.64 0.17 -19.17
C PHE A 514 6.00 0.70 -20.55
N SER A 515 5.69 1.96 -20.79
CA SER A 515 5.80 2.56 -22.12
C SER A 515 6.45 3.94 -22.06
N THR A 516 7.46 4.16 -22.89
CA THR A 516 8.02 5.50 -23.11
C THR A 516 7.03 6.44 -23.81
N GLU A 517 6.00 5.87 -24.45
CA GLU A 517 4.92 6.59 -25.12
C GLU A 517 3.73 6.90 -24.20
N TRP A 518 3.91 6.82 -22.87
CA TRP A 518 2.86 7.06 -21.88
C TRP A 518 2.11 8.37 -22.13
N LYS A 519 2.81 9.45 -22.54
CA LYS A 519 2.18 10.76 -22.79
C LYS A 519 1.12 10.65 -23.89
N SER A 520 1.41 9.96 -24.99
CA SER A 520 0.44 9.81 -26.09
C SER A 520 -0.73 8.90 -25.69
N GLN A 521 -0.46 7.86 -24.90
CA GLN A 521 -1.48 6.94 -24.39
C GLN A 521 -2.46 7.66 -23.46
N TRP A 522 -1.95 8.41 -22.48
CA TRP A 522 -2.76 9.21 -21.55
C TRP A 522 -3.57 10.27 -22.29
N GLN A 523 -2.96 10.97 -23.26
CA GLN A 523 -3.70 11.97 -24.04
C GLN A 523 -4.86 11.33 -24.81
N ARG A 524 -4.67 10.16 -25.44
CA ARG A 524 -5.73 9.45 -26.15
C ARG A 524 -6.86 9.04 -25.20
N GLU A 525 -6.51 8.49 -24.04
CA GLU A 525 -7.46 8.02 -23.04
C GLU A 525 -8.37 9.17 -22.55
N PHE A 526 -7.77 10.24 -22.02
CA PHE A 526 -8.55 11.38 -21.54
C PHE A 526 -9.27 12.13 -22.67
N SER A 527 -8.73 12.17 -23.89
CA SER A 527 -9.47 12.75 -25.03
C SER A 527 -10.72 11.96 -25.41
N LYS A 528 -10.72 10.64 -25.21
CA LYS A 528 -11.90 9.80 -25.43
C LYS A 528 -12.95 10.06 -24.35
N LEU A 529 -12.53 10.10 -23.09
CA LEU A 529 -13.40 10.36 -21.93
C LEU A 529 -14.03 11.74 -21.97
N LEU A 530 -13.32 12.75 -22.44
CA LEU A 530 -13.83 14.12 -22.52
C LEU A 530 -14.82 14.36 -23.68
N LYS A 531 -14.97 13.38 -24.59
CA LYS A 531 -15.92 13.41 -25.72
C LYS A 531 -17.23 12.67 -25.43
N SER A 532 -17.21 11.67 -24.55
CA SER A 532 -18.40 11.05 -23.97
C SER A 532 -19.04 11.98 -22.95
#